data_AF-A0A4Q3AUL7-F1
#
_entry.id   AF-A0A4Q3AUL7-F1
#
_cell.length_a   1.000
_cell.length_b   1.000
_cell.length_c   1.000
_cell.angle_alpha   90.00
_cell.angle_beta   90.00
_cell.angle_gamma   90.00
#
_symmetry.space_group_name_H-M   'P 1'
#
loop_
_entity.id
_entity.type
_entity.pdbx_description
1 polymer ?
#
loop_
_entity_poly.entity_id
_entity_poly.type
_entity_poly.pdbx_seq_one_letter_code
_entity_poly.pdbx_strand_id
1 'polypeptide(L)'
;MNPYQPPAAPASSRIESSMPKRILLIGLLFCLVALLAIWDVADSAIKGHLSLNFGVLLLPTGIGLLRGRASSLPLARSWCLFALGLSIILVILSVAWSENASFRVFHFVVDGPYQIVPPILISAFIFLNYRLLRSEKAEAYCSRTSRPRPRHGVGFD
;
A
#
# COMPACT_ATOMS: atom_id res chain seq x y z
N MET A 1 -4.81 -35.39 49.43
CA MET A 1 -5.70 -35.05 48.29
C MET A 1 -5.30 -33.66 47.80
N ASN A 2 -4.69 -33.58 46.63
CA ASN A 2 -4.26 -32.32 46.04
C ASN A 2 -5.33 -31.90 45.00
N PRO A 3 -6.03 -30.77 45.17
CA PRO A 3 -7.03 -30.35 44.20
C PRO A 3 -6.35 -30.03 42.87
N TYR A 4 -6.92 -30.56 41.79
CA TYR A 4 -6.48 -30.31 40.42
C TYR A 4 -6.55 -28.81 40.14
N GLN A 5 -5.39 -28.14 40.15
CA GLN A 5 -5.25 -26.75 39.76
C GLN A 5 -5.03 -26.71 38.25
N PRO A 6 -6.00 -26.25 37.45
CA PRO A 6 -5.83 -26.20 36.00
C PRO A 6 -4.65 -25.27 35.67
N PRO A 7 -3.84 -25.62 34.65
CA PRO A 7 -2.71 -24.80 34.27
C PRO A 7 -3.19 -23.39 33.92
N ALA A 8 -2.58 -22.38 34.55
CA ALA A 8 -2.86 -20.99 34.27
C ALA A 8 -2.77 -20.77 32.76
N ALA A 9 -3.90 -20.39 32.15
CA ALA A 9 -3.95 -20.10 30.73
C ALA A 9 -2.83 -19.09 30.40
N PRO A 10 -2.03 -19.33 29.34
CA PRO A 10 -0.96 -18.42 29.00
C PRO A 10 -1.55 -17.02 28.79
N ALA A 11 -0.95 -16.03 29.44
CA ALA A 11 -1.33 -14.61 29.41
C ALA A 11 -1.07 -13.98 28.03
N SER A 12 -1.60 -14.56 26.95
CA SER A 12 -1.37 -14.13 25.56
C SER A 12 -2.61 -13.52 24.90
N SER A 13 -3.73 -13.35 25.59
CA SER A 13 -5.02 -13.03 24.94
C SER A 13 -5.39 -11.55 24.86
N ARG A 14 -4.49 -10.61 25.17
CA ARG A 14 -4.63 -9.21 24.68
C ARG A 14 -3.67 -8.94 23.54
N ILE A 15 -3.83 -9.68 22.45
CA ILE A 15 -3.39 -9.17 21.15
C ILE A 15 -4.34 -8.01 20.86
N GLU A 16 -3.92 -6.82 21.25
CA GLU A 16 -4.56 -5.54 20.95
C GLU A 16 -5.07 -5.60 19.50
N SER A 17 -6.39 -5.53 19.35
CA SER A 17 -7.10 -5.52 18.06
C SER A 17 -6.90 -4.19 17.32
N SER A 18 -5.84 -3.46 17.64
CA SER A 18 -5.53 -2.18 17.04
C SER A 18 -5.10 -2.41 15.59
N MET A 19 -5.75 -1.68 14.69
CA MET A 19 -5.36 -1.65 13.29
C MET A 19 -3.86 -1.33 13.22
N PRO A 20 -3.05 -2.14 12.51
CA PRO A 20 -1.64 -1.84 12.38
C PRO A 20 -1.52 -0.46 11.73
N LYS A 21 -1.01 0.53 12.48
CA LYS A 21 -0.85 1.94 12.02
C LYS A 21 -0.22 2.03 10.63
N ARG A 22 0.62 1.04 10.31
CA ARG A 22 1.32 0.84 9.04
C ARG A 22 0.38 0.54 7.86
N ILE A 23 -0.65 -0.30 8.04
CA ILE A 23 -1.64 -0.60 6.99
C ILE A 23 -2.51 0.63 6.70
N LEU A 24 -2.88 1.36 7.77
CA LEU A 24 -3.59 2.62 7.63
C LEU A 24 -2.77 3.62 6.83
N LEU A 25 -1.48 3.77 7.14
CA LEU A 25 -0.58 4.68 6.42
C LEU A 25 -0.44 4.30 4.94
N ILE A 26 -0.29 3.01 4.62
CA ILE A 26 -0.18 2.54 3.23
C ILE A 26 -1.50 2.74 2.47
N GLY A 27 -2.64 2.41 3.09
CA GLY A 27 -3.95 2.62 2.50
C GLY A 27 -4.24 4.10 2.25
N LEU A 28 -3.86 4.97 3.19
CA LEU A 28 -3.97 6.42 3.05
C LEU A 28 -3.10 6.94 1.90
N LEU A 29 -1.86 6.44 1.80
CA LEU A 29 -0.94 6.80 0.72
C LEU A 29 -1.53 6.44 -0.65
N PHE A 30 -2.14 5.26 -0.78
CA PHE A 30 -2.80 4.82 -2.01
C PHE A 30 -3.99 5.72 -2.35
N CYS A 31 -4.80 6.09 -1.35
CA CYS A 31 -5.89 7.04 -1.55
C CYS A 31 -5.38 8.41 -1.99
N LEU A 32 -4.31 8.92 -1.41
CA LEU A 32 -3.75 10.23 -1.74
C LEU A 32 -3.20 10.26 -3.19
N VAL A 33 -2.46 9.23 -3.59
CA VAL A 33 -1.99 9.09 -4.99
C VAL A 33 -3.17 9.00 -5.96
N ALA A 34 -4.22 8.26 -5.59
CA ALA A 34 -5.39 8.15 -6.45
C ALA A 34 -6.17 9.47 -6.57
N LEU A 35 -6.27 10.27 -5.51
CA LEU A 35 -6.89 11.60 -5.57
C LEU A 35 -6.10 12.54 -6.50
N LEU A 36 -4.76 12.51 -6.44
CA LEU A 36 -3.92 13.27 -7.35
C LEU A 36 -4.10 12.82 -8.80
N ALA A 37 -4.21 11.51 -9.04
CA ALA A 37 -4.48 10.97 -10.37
C ALA A 37 -5.86 11.38 -10.91
N ILE A 38 -6.90 11.40 -10.06
CA ILE A 38 -8.24 11.87 -10.44
C ILE A 38 -8.19 13.35 -10.81
N TRP A 39 -7.47 14.16 -10.03
CA TRP A 39 -7.29 15.59 -10.32
C TRP A 39 -6.62 15.82 -11.67
N ASP A 40 -5.54 15.08 -11.95
CA ASP A 40 -4.78 15.16 -13.21
C ASP A 40 -5.63 14.75 -14.42
N VAL A 41 -6.45 13.70 -14.28
CA VAL A 41 -7.42 13.30 -15.32
C VAL A 41 -8.49 14.37 -15.54
N ALA A 42 -8.99 14.97 -14.46
CA ALA A 42 -10.00 16.03 -14.55
C ALA A 42 -9.44 17.30 -15.22
N ASP A 43 -8.23 17.72 -14.84
CA ASP A 43 -7.54 18.86 -15.45
C ASP A 43 -7.23 18.62 -16.94
N SER A 44 -6.79 17.41 -17.28
CA SER A 44 -6.59 17.00 -18.68
C SER A 44 -7.89 17.04 -19.49
N ALA A 45 -9.00 16.58 -18.91
CA ALA A 45 -10.31 16.58 -19.56
C ALA A 45 -10.82 18.01 -19.83
N ILE A 46 -10.61 18.94 -18.89
CA ILE A 46 -10.94 20.37 -19.07
C ILE A 46 -10.13 20.97 -20.23
N LYS A 47 -8.89 20.53 -20.41
CA LYS A 47 -8.01 20.93 -21.52
C LYS A 47 -8.31 20.19 -22.83
N GLY A 48 -9.34 19.34 -22.88
CA GLY A 48 -9.75 18.60 -24.08
C GLY A 48 -8.88 17.37 -24.41
N HIS A 49 -8.02 16.94 -23.48
CA HIS A 49 -7.17 15.76 -23.65
C HIS A 49 -7.71 14.58 -22.84
N LEU A 50 -7.82 13.41 -23.48
CA LEU A 50 -8.14 12.17 -22.79
C LEU A 50 -6.84 11.56 -22.23
N SER A 51 -6.58 11.76 -20.93
CA SER A 51 -5.46 11.14 -20.22
C SER A 51 -5.97 9.97 -19.38
N LEU A 52 -5.39 8.77 -19.56
CA LEU A 52 -5.66 7.61 -18.73
C LEU A 52 -4.58 7.52 -17.64
N ASN A 53 -4.94 7.85 -16.41
CA ASN A 53 -4.04 7.72 -15.26
C ASN A 53 -4.37 6.46 -14.46
N PHE A 54 -3.51 5.44 -14.52
CA PHE A 54 -3.66 4.19 -13.77
C PHE A 54 -3.68 4.40 -12.25
N GLY A 55 -3.23 5.55 -11.75
CA GLY A 55 -3.32 5.92 -10.34
C GLY A 55 -4.74 5.96 -9.81
N VAL A 56 -5.75 6.18 -10.66
CA VAL A 56 -7.17 6.14 -10.26
C VAL A 56 -7.58 4.75 -9.74
N LEU A 57 -6.97 3.68 -10.26
CA LEU A 57 -7.22 2.30 -9.83
C LEU A 57 -6.64 1.97 -8.45
N LEU A 58 -5.79 2.85 -7.89
CA LEU A 58 -5.29 2.71 -6.52
C LEU A 58 -6.37 3.07 -5.47
N LEU A 59 -7.40 3.83 -5.85
CA LEU A 59 -8.48 4.23 -4.93
C LEU A 59 -9.26 3.04 -4.33
N PRO A 60 -9.83 2.10 -5.13
CA PRO A 60 -10.53 0.94 -4.56
C PRO A 60 -9.59 0.05 -3.75
N THR A 61 -8.30 0.01 -4.12
CA THR A 61 -7.25 -0.72 -3.42
C THR A 61 -6.97 -0.14 -2.04
N GLY A 62 -6.79 1.18 -1.96
CA GLY A 62 -6.55 1.92 -0.72
C GLY A 62 -7.75 1.84 0.23
N ILE A 63 -8.98 2.04 -0.28
CA ILE A 63 -10.21 1.89 0.51
C ILE A 63 -10.38 0.45 1.00
N GLY A 64 -10.06 -0.55 0.17
CA GLY A 64 -10.08 -1.96 0.55
C GLY A 64 -9.12 -2.26 1.71
N LEU A 65 -7.89 -1.75 1.63
CA LEU A 65 -6.88 -1.87 2.69
C LEU A 65 -7.34 -1.21 3.99
N LEU A 66 -7.90 0.00 3.91
CA LEU A 66 -8.43 0.72 5.07
C LEU A 66 -9.60 -0.01 5.74
N ARG A 67 -10.41 -0.73 4.95
CA ARG A 67 -11.50 -1.59 5.45
C ARG A 67 -11.04 -2.98 5.88
N GLY A 68 -9.74 -3.29 5.79
CA GLY A 68 -9.20 -4.60 6.16
C GLY A 68 -9.70 -5.74 5.26
N ARG A 69 -10.06 -5.47 4.00
CA ARG A 69 -10.51 -6.53 3.08
C ARG A 69 -9.32 -7.44 2.72
N ALA A 70 -9.49 -8.75 2.88
CA ALA A 70 -8.48 -9.72 2.48
C ALA A 70 -8.18 -9.66 0.96
N SER A 71 -9.19 -9.37 0.13
CA SER A 71 -9.03 -9.28 -1.33
C SER A 71 -8.20 -8.08 -1.81
N SER A 72 -8.09 -7.01 -1.02
CA SER A 72 -7.25 -5.84 -1.38
C SER A 72 -5.77 -6.04 -1.10
N LEU A 73 -5.41 -7.03 -0.29
CA LEU A 73 -4.03 -7.32 0.08
C LEU A 73 -3.18 -7.84 -1.11
N PRO A 74 -3.61 -8.87 -1.87
CA PRO A 74 -2.88 -9.30 -3.06
C PRO A 74 -2.84 -8.22 -4.14
N LEU A 75 -3.91 -7.43 -4.26
CA LEU A 75 -3.98 -6.34 -5.23
C LEU A 75 -3.03 -5.18 -4.86
N ALA A 76 -2.91 -4.84 -3.58
CA ALA A 76 -1.91 -3.87 -3.13
C ALA A 76 -0.47 -4.36 -3.35
N ARG A 77 -0.23 -5.66 -3.14
CA ARG A 77 1.07 -6.28 -3.43
C ARG A 77 1.41 -6.23 -4.91
N SER A 78 0.45 -6.51 -5.80
CA SER A 78 0.69 -6.44 -7.25
C SER A 78 0.98 -5.01 -7.69
N TRP A 79 0.28 -4.00 -7.16
CA TRP A 79 0.60 -2.60 -7.42
C TRP A 79 1.99 -2.20 -6.94
N CYS A 80 2.42 -2.65 -5.75
CA CYS A 80 3.79 -2.40 -5.28
C CYS A 80 4.84 -3.07 -6.17
N LEU A 81 4.61 -4.30 -6.62
CA LEU A 81 5.54 -5.00 -7.53
C LEU A 81 5.61 -4.30 -8.89
N PHE A 82 4.48 -3.88 -9.43
CA PHE A 82 4.42 -3.11 -10.68
C PHE A 82 5.18 -1.79 -10.54
N ALA A 83 4.95 -1.05 -9.46
CA ALA A 83 5.65 0.21 -9.18
C ALA A 83 7.17 0.00 -8.99
N LEU A 84 7.59 -1.10 -8.36
CA LEU A 84 9.00 -1.46 -8.21
C LEU A 84 9.64 -1.81 -9.57
N GLY A 85 8.93 -2.54 -10.43
CA GLY A 85 9.39 -2.85 -11.78
C GLY A 85 9.60 -1.58 -12.61
N LEU A 86 8.62 -0.67 -12.59
CA LEU A 86 8.73 0.63 -13.25
C LEU A 86 9.88 1.47 -12.67
N SER A 87 10.07 1.48 -11.35
CA SER A 87 11.15 2.26 -10.74
C SER A 87 12.53 1.71 -11.11
N ILE A 88 12.70 0.39 -11.21
CA ILE A 88 13.94 -0.23 -11.71
C ILE A 88 14.19 0.15 -13.17
N ILE A 89 13.17 0.12 -14.02
CA ILE A 89 13.29 0.55 -15.42
C ILE A 89 13.74 2.02 -15.49
N LEU A 90 13.15 2.89 -14.67
CA LEU A 90 13.57 4.29 -14.58
C LEU A 90 15.03 4.43 -14.15
N VAL A 91 15.50 3.65 -13.17
CA VAL A 91 16.93 3.64 -12.79
C VAL A 91 17.81 3.24 -13.97
N ILE A 92 17.44 2.18 -14.71
CA ILE A 92 18.20 1.72 -15.88
C ILE A 92 18.22 2.80 -16.96
N LEU A 93 17.09 3.43 -17.25
CA LEU A 93 16.99 4.52 -18.24
C LEU A 93 17.82 5.74 -17.83
N SER A 94 17.80 6.12 -16.55
CA SER A 94 18.62 7.22 -16.03
C SER A 94 20.12 6.95 -16.17
N VAL A 95 20.54 5.68 -16.06
CA VAL A 95 21.95 5.30 -16.26
C VAL A 95 22.30 5.20 -17.75
N ALA A 96 21.42 4.60 -18.55
CA ALA A 96 21.66 4.37 -19.98
C ALA A 96 21.62 5.67 -20.82
N TRP A 97 20.78 6.64 -20.44
CA TRP A 97 20.64 7.95 -21.09
C TRP A 97 21.03 9.10 -20.15
N SER A 98 22.12 8.91 -19.41
CA SER A 98 22.59 9.88 -18.41
C SER A 98 22.87 11.28 -18.98
N GLU A 99 23.14 11.42 -20.28
CA GLU A 99 23.46 12.72 -20.91
C GLU A 99 22.23 13.56 -21.28
N ASN A 100 21.05 12.91 -21.43
CA ASN A 100 19.80 13.58 -21.84
C ASN A 100 18.73 13.55 -20.75
N ALA A 101 18.99 12.88 -19.63
CA ALA A 101 18.07 12.81 -18.52
C ALA A 101 18.32 14.00 -17.57
N SER A 102 17.28 14.82 -17.36
CA SER A 102 17.25 15.81 -16.28
C SER A 102 16.12 15.44 -15.34
N PHE A 103 16.43 15.10 -14.09
CA PHE A 103 15.39 14.80 -13.11
C PHE A 103 14.95 16.08 -12.42
N ARG A 104 13.72 16.53 -12.74
CA ARG A 104 13.13 17.73 -12.15
C ARG A 104 12.17 17.34 -11.02
N VAL A 105 12.54 17.65 -9.79
CA VAL A 105 11.68 17.49 -8.61
C VAL A 105 11.21 18.87 -8.18
N PHE A 106 9.97 19.21 -8.52
CA PHE A 106 9.41 20.55 -8.36
C PHE A 106 10.25 21.62 -9.07
N HIS A 107 10.95 22.47 -8.32
CA HIS A 107 11.86 23.50 -8.83
C HIS A 107 13.34 23.11 -8.77
N PHE A 108 13.67 21.97 -8.16
CA PHE A 108 15.04 21.49 -8.10
C PHE A 108 15.33 20.61 -9.31
N VAL A 109 16.24 21.09 -10.15
CA VAL A 109 16.85 20.29 -11.21
C VAL A 109 18.07 19.61 -10.60
N VAL A 110 18.03 18.29 -10.54
CA VAL A 110 19.19 17.50 -10.09
C VAL A 110 19.92 17.06 -11.35
N ASP A 111 20.96 17.81 -11.70
CA ASP A 111 21.84 17.50 -12.83
C ASP A 111 23.05 16.67 -12.38
N GLY A 112 23.57 15.85 -13.30
CA GLY A 112 24.78 15.06 -13.09
C GLY A 112 24.56 13.74 -12.32
N PRO A 113 25.59 13.18 -11.66
CA PRO A 113 25.58 11.81 -11.14
C PRO A 113 24.56 11.57 -10.02
N TYR A 114 23.99 12.63 -9.43
CA TYR A 114 22.99 12.53 -8.38
C TYR A 114 21.56 12.27 -8.91
N GLN A 115 21.34 12.27 -10.23
CA GLN A 115 20.04 12.02 -10.84
C GLN A 115 19.48 10.60 -10.58
N ILE A 116 20.35 9.65 -10.24
CA ILE A 116 19.95 8.28 -9.86
C ILE A 116 19.39 8.20 -8.43
N VAL A 117 19.67 9.20 -7.58
CA VAL A 117 19.29 9.15 -6.16
C VAL A 117 17.77 9.14 -5.97
N PRO A 118 16.98 10.01 -6.63
CA PRO A 118 15.53 9.98 -6.50
C PRO A 118 14.87 8.65 -6.90
N PRO A 119 15.13 8.04 -8.08
CA PRO A 119 14.51 6.76 -8.43
C PRO A 119 14.97 5.61 -7.53
N ILE A 120 16.20 5.65 -6.98
CA ILE A 120 16.66 4.69 -5.96
C ILE A 120 15.89 4.87 -4.66
N LEU A 121 15.72 6.10 -4.17
CA LEU A 121 14.94 6.37 -2.95
C LEU A 121 13.48 5.96 -3.09
N ILE A 122 12.87 6.25 -4.25
CA ILE A 122 11.51 5.80 -4.57
C ILE A 122 11.44 4.27 -4.57
N SER A 123 12.40 3.60 -5.20
CA SER A 123 12.47 2.13 -5.21
C SER A 123 12.59 1.54 -3.81
N ALA A 124 13.46 2.10 -2.96
CA ALA A 124 13.64 1.67 -1.58
C ALA A 124 12.35 1.88 -0.75
N PHE A 125 11.68 3.01 -0.93
CA PHE A 125 10.40 3.29 -0.28
C PHE A 125 9.31 2.29 -0.71
N ILE A 126 9.17 2.03 -2.02
CA ILE A 126 8.21 1.03 -2.54
C ILE A 126 8.52 -0.36 -1.98
N PHE A 127 9.80 -0.76 -1.98
CA PHE A 127 10.24 -2.04 -1.46
C PHE A 127 9.93 -2.19 0.04
N LEU A 128 10.13 -1.14 0.83
CA LEU A 128 9.77 -1.12 2.24
C LEU A 128 8.26 -1.34 2.43
N ASN A 129 7.42 -0.62 1.68
CA ASN A 129 5.97 -0.80 1.70
C ASN A 129 5.54 -2.22 1.29
N TYR A 130 6.20 -2.80 0.28
CA TYR A 130 5.98 -4.18 -0.12
C TYR A 130 6.30 -5.18 0.99
N ARG A 131 7.47 -5.05 1.65
CA ARG A 131 7.83 -5.91 2.79
C ARG A 131 6.85 -5.76 3.95
N LEU A 132 6.37 -4.54 4.20
CA LEU A 132 5.38 -4.27 5.23
C LEU A 132 4.03 -4.93 4.93
N LEU A 133 3.57 -4.88 3.68
CA LEU A 133 2.36 -5.60 3.23
C LEU A 133 2.51 -7.12 3.29
N ARG A 134 3.73 -7.65 3.20
CA ARG A 134 4.02 -9.09 3.33
C ARG A 134 4.12 -9.57 4.78
N SER A 135 4.12 -8.68 5.77
CA SER A 135 4.23 -9.08 7.18
C SER A 135 3.02 -9.90 7.63
N GLU A 136 3.26 -10.95 8.43
CA GLU A 136 2.22 -11.78 9.06
C GLU A 136 1.18 -10.95 9.82
N LYS A 137 1.59 -9.81 10.40
CA LYS A 137 0.68 -8.88 11.10
C LYS A 137 -0.37 -8.27 10.17
N ALA A 138 -0.01 -8.01 8.91
CA ALA A 138 -0.93 -7.49 7.91
C ALA A 138 -1.91 -8.54 7.42
N GLU A 139 -1.43 -9.77 7.22
CA GLU A 139 -2.28 -10.90 6.86
C GLU A 139 -3.26 -11.26 7.98
N ALA A 140 -2.81 -11.25 9.24
CA ALA A 140 -3.64 -11.50 10.41
C ALA A 140 -4.75 -10.44 10.59
N TYR A 141 -4.47 -9.17 10.31
CA TYR A 141 -5.46 -8.10 10.39
C TYR A 141 -6.57 -8.25 9.33
N CYS A 142 -6.17 -8.45 8.07
CA CYS A 142 -7.13 -8.56 6.98
C CYS A 142 -7.95 -9.86 7.04
N SER A 143 -7.32 -10.98 7.44
CA SER A 143 -8.03 -12.26 7.61
C SER A 143 -9.06 -12.24 8.75
N ARG A 144 -8.75 -11.58 9.88
CA ARG A 144 -9.71 -11.40 11.00
C ARG A 144 -10.91 -10.56 10.59
N THR A 145 -10.69 -9.51 9.81
CA THR A 145 -11.76 -8.57 9.41
C THR A 145 -12.66 -9.17 8.31
N SER A 146 -12.13 -10.10 7.50
CA SER A 146 -12.91 -10.80 6.47
C SER A 146 -13.76 -11.96 6.97
N ARG A 147 -13.62 -12.40 8.24
CA ARG A 147 -14.50 -13.46 8.76
C ARG A 147 -15.92 -12.90 8.90
N PRO A 148 -16.93 -13.52 8.27
CA PRO A 148 -18.31 -13.13 8.50
C PRO A 148 -18.58 -13.23 10.00
N ARG A 149 -19.11 -12.16 10.61
CA ARG A 149 -19.63 -12.25 11.98
C ARG A 149 -20.58 -13.44 12.02
N PRO A 150 -20.44 -14.39 12.96
CA PRO A 150 -21.46 -15.41 13.13
C PRO A 150 -22.78 -14.66 13.31
N ARG A 151 -23.72 -14.89 12.40
CA ARG A 151 -25.09 -14.40 12.58
C ARG A 151 -25.52 -15.03 13.90
N HIS A 152 -25.63 -14.22 14.96
CA HIS A 152 -26.38 -14.66 16.13
C HIS A 152 -27.74 -15.09 15.59
N GLY A 153 -28.03 -16.37 15.75
CA GLY A 153 -29.31 -16.94 15.38
C GLY A 153 -30.37 -16.06 15.99
N VAL A 154 -31.17 -15.44 15.12
CA VAL A 154 -32.45 -14.90 15.52
C VAL A 154 -33.28 -16.14 15.81
N GLY A 155 -33.28 -16.55 17.09
CA GLY A 155 -34.30 -17.45 17.60
C GLY A 155 -35.62 -16.74 17.42
N PHE A 156 -36.40 -17.18 16.44
CA PHE A 156 -37.83 -16.93 16.43
C PHE A 156 -38.43 -18.00 17.34
N ASP A 157 -38.79 -17.58 18.55
CA ASP A 157 -39.79 -18.24 19.38
C ASP A 157 -41.19 -17.98 18.80
#